data_AF-A0A7T2S7Y9-F1
#
_entry.id   AF-A0A7T2S7Y9-F1
#
_cell.length_a   1.000
_cell.length_b   1.000
_cell.length_c   1.000
_cell.angle_alpha   90.00
_cell.angle_beta   90.00
_cell.angle_gamma   90.00
#
_symmetry.space_group_name_H-M   'P 1'
#
loop_
_entity.id
_entity.type
_entity.pdbx_description
1 polymer ?
#
loop_
_entity_poly.entity_id
_entity_poly.type
_entity_poly.pdbx_seq_one_letter_code
_entity_poly.pdbx_strand_id
1 'polypeptide(L)'
;MGGIVRDIAAQVLVKYGSLREPNYSELSVPSCDASALKESIGHITEVQDYSDVNDDVCYRLDINGSIGCYEVFISWVGNYVAILENFERSGSKVIAVAGDDHLLNQVIEKIVSAGFVILEKSILLMNMDFTLINSDDDFAPLYKVLFTDHDLRFS
;
A
#
# COMPACT_ATOMS: atom_id res chain seq x y z
N MET A 1 -13.10 2.15 -14.18
CA MET A 1 -13.00 1.41 -12.90
C MET A 1 -12.59 -0.06 -13.07
N GLY A 2 -13.09 -0.81 -14.05
CA GLY A 2 -12.64 -2.21 -14.26
C GLY A 2 -11.22 -2.42 -14.81
N GLY A 3 -10.49 -1.37 -15.19
CA GLY A 3 -9.11 -1.46 -15.69
C GLY A 3 -8.09 -1.70 -14.57
N ILE A 4 -8.05 -0.81 -13.58
CA ILE A 4 -7.07 -0.87 -12.49
C ILE A 4 -7.13 -2.17 -11.69
N VAL A 5 -8.33 -2.71 -11.42
CA VAL A 5 -8.46 -3.99 -10.70
C VAL A 5 -7.91 -5.15 -11.52
N ARG A 6 -8.08 -5.13 -12.85
CA ARG A 6 -7.48 -6.14 -13.73
C ARG A 6 -5.96 -6.03 -13.78
N ASP A 7 -5.45 -4.80 -13.83
CA ASP A 7 -4.01 -4.55 -13.80
C ASP A 7 -3.40 -5.02 -12.47
N ILE A 8 -4.06 -4.73 -11.34
CA ILE A 8 -3.67 -5.25 -10.03
C ILE A 8 -3.71 -6.78 -10.02
N ALA A 9 -4.80 -7.40 -10.48
CA ALA A 9 -4.90 -8.86 -10.52
C ALA A 9 -3.78 -9.51 -11.36
N ALA A 10 -3.37 -8.87 -12.46
CA ALA A 10 -2.23 -9.33 -13.26
C ALA A 10 -0.91 -9.24 -12.48
N GLN A 11 -0.66 -8.13 -11.76
CA GLN A 11 0.54 -7.99 -10.92
C GLN A 11 0.55 -8.98 -9.75
N VAL A 12 -0.61 -9.18 -9.09
CA VAL A 12 -0.78 -10.18 -8.04
C VAL A 12 -0.50 -11.57 -8.59
N LEU A 13 -1.02 -11.94 -9.76
CA LEU A 13 -0.75 -13.24 -10.37
C LEU A 13 0.76 -13.42 -10.67
N VAL A 14 1.46 -12.38 -11.12
CA VAL A 14 2.90 -12.44 -11.36
C VAL A 14 3.68 -12.66 -10.07
N LYS A 15 3.33 -11.94 -9.00
CA LYS A 15 4.08 -11.98 -7.73
C LYS A 15 3.72 -13.19 -6.86
N TYR A 16 2.43 -13.52 -6.76
CA TYR A 16 1.92 -14.64 -5.95
C TYR A 16 1.85 -15.96 -6.72
N GLY A 17 1.99 -15.95 -8.04
CA GLY A 17 1.91 -17.15 -8.91
C GLY A 17 0.49 -17.69 -9.12
N SER A 18 -0.43 -17.46 -8.19
CA SER A 18 -1.84 -17.88 -8.27
C SER A 18 -2.74 -16.94 -7.48
N LEU A 19 -3.98 -16.78 -7.94
CA LEU A 19 -5.02 -16.06 -7.22
C LEU A 19 -5.79 -16.96 -6.23
N ARG A 20 -5.74 -18.28 -6.42
CA ARG A 20 -6.47 -19.27 -5.59
C ARG A 20 -5.58 -20.04 -4.63
N GLU A 21 -4.32 -20.25 -5.01
CA GLU A 21 -3.31 -20.96 -4.22
C GLU A 21 -2.03 -20.12 -4.17
N PRO A 22 -2.08 -18.92 -3.56
CA PRO A 22 -0.98 -17.96 -3.68
C PRO A 22 0.28 -18.49 -3.01
N ASN A 23 1.44 -18.30 -3.64
CA ASN A 23 2.72 -18.66 -3.09
C ASN A 23 3.28 -17.51 -2.24
N TYR A 24 3.15 -17.63 -0.92
CA TYR A 24 3.60 -16.62 0.03
C TYR A 24 5.12 -16.64 0.30
N SER A 25 5.82 -17.74 -0.04
CA SER A 25 7.23 -17.93 0.31
C SER A 25 8.20 -16.98 -0.42
N GLU A 26 7.77 -16.36 -1.52
CA GLU A 26 8.60 -15.46 -2.35
C GLU A 26 8.13 -14.00 -2.30
N LEU A 27 7.13 -13.68 -1.48
CA LEU A 27 6.54 -12.34 -1.43
C LEU A 27 7.38 -11.34 -0.66
N SER A 28 8.23 -11.84 0.24
CA SER A 28 8.94 -11.06 1.25
C SER A 28 10.15 -10.28 0.70
N VAL A 29 10.22 -10.15 -0.63
CA VAL A 29 11.29 -9.45 -1.34
C VAL A 29 10.73 -8.16 -1.97
N PRO A 30 11.12 -6.99 -1.46
CA PRO A 30 10.80 -5.70 -2.07
C PRO A 30 11.30 -5.58 -3.51
N SER A 31 10.55 -4.87 -4.36
CA SER A 31 11.07 -4.47 -5.67
C SER A 31 12.13 -3.37 -5.52
N CYS A 32 13.07 -3.29 -6.47
CA CYS A 32 14.06 -2.20 -6.49
C CYS A 32 13.39 -0.82 -6.51
N ASP A 33 12.28 -0.69 -7.24
CA ASP A 33 11.50 0.55 -7.32
C ASP A 33 10.90 0.92 -5.95
N ALA A 34 10.35 -0.05 -5.22
CA ALA A 34 9.79 0.17 -3.88
C ALA A 34 10.88 0.60 -2.89
N SER A 35 12.05 -0.04 -2.91
CA SER A 35 13.19 0.32 -2.05
C SER A 35 13.69 1.73 -2.37
N ALA A 36 13.84 2.07 -3.65
CA ALA A 36 14.27 3.41 -4.08
C ALA A 36 13.26 4.50 -3.71
N LEU A 37 11.96 4.20 -3.79
CA LEU A 37 10.91 5.12 -3.36
C LEU A 37 10.95 5.35 -1.85
N LYS A 38 11.07 4.28 -1.05
CA LYS A 38 11.22 4.38 0.41
C LYS A 38 12.40 5.28 0.78
N GLU A 39 13.58 5.05 0.19
CA GLU A 39 14.77 5.88 0.46
C GLU A 39 14.53 7.34 0.07
N SER A 40 13.89 7.58 -1.09
CA SER A 40 13.58 8.93 -1.56
C SER A 40 12.62 9.69 -0.63
N ILE A 41 11.66 9.00 0.00
CA ILE A 41 10.75 9.59 0.98
C ILE A 41 11.51 9.98 2.26
N GLY A 42 12.47 9.16 2.69
CA GLY A 42 13.34 9.46 3.83
C GLY A 42 14.25 10.70 3.65
N HIS A 43 14.39 11.20 2.42
CA HIS A 43 15.05 12.48 2.14
C HIS A 43 14.13 13.69 2.23
N ILE A 44 12.81 13.49 2.30
CA ILE A 44 11.80 14.56 2.36
C ILE A 44 11.37 14.80 3.80
N THR A 45 11.13 13.72 4.55
CA THR A 45 10.67 13.79 5.94
C THR A 45 11.26 12.64 6.77
N GLU A 46 11.16 12.75 8.09
CA GLU A 46 11.50 11.67 9.00
C GLU A 46 10.55 10.48 8.79
N VAL A 47 11.14 9.30 8.67
CA VAL A 47 10.46 8.04 8.38
C VAL A 47 10.76 7.06 9.51
N GLN A 48 9.71 6.49 10.08
CA GLN A 48 9.81 5.29 10.92
C GLN A 48 9.28 4.09 10.14
N ASP A 49 10.13 3.10 9.90
CA ASP A 49 9.78 1.89 9.14
C ASP A 49 9.42 0.74 10.09
N TYR A 50 8.24 0.17 9.88
CA TYR A 50 7.68 -0.94 10.65
C TYR A 50 7.59 -2.25 9.87
N SER A 51 8.15 -2.30 8.65
CA SER A 51 8.09 -3.50 7.83
C SER A 51 8.95 -4.65 8.36
N ASP A 52 8.41 -5.87 8.32
CA ASP A 52 9.11 -7.13 8.49
C ASP A 52 9.27 -7.84 7.14
N VAL A 53 10.49 -7.84 6.62
CA VAL A 53 10.85 -8.47 5.34
C VAL A 53 10.69 -9.98 5.30
N ASN A 54 10.23 -10.63 6.37
CA ASN A 54 9.92 -12.06 6.37
C ASN A 54 8.43 -12.36 6.32
N ASP A 55 7.56 -11.37 6.60
CA ASP A 55 6.12 -11.58 6.77
C ASP A 55 5.27 -10.56 5.99
N ASP A 56 5.82 -9.37 5.72
CA ASP A 56 5.10 -8.33 5.02
C ASP A 56 5.18 -8.45 3.49
N VAL A 57 4.25 -7.75 2.84
CA VAL A 57 4.19 -7.58 1.39
C VAL A 57 4.30 -6.12 0.97
N CYS A 58 4.70 -5.25 1.90
CA CYS A 58 4.89 -3.83 1.67
C CYS A 58 5.88 -3.20 2.67
N TYR A 59 6.37 -2.00 2.34
CA TYR A 59 6.92 -1.11 3.35
C TYR A 59 5.78 -0.40 4.06
N ARG A 60 5.77 -0.43 5.40
CA ARG A 60 4.86 0.35 6.24
C ARG A 60 5.65 1.44 6.95
N LEU A 61 5.41 2.68 6.56
CA LEU A 61 6.18 3.84 6.98
C LEU A 61 5.28 4.82 7.72
N ASP A 62 5.60 5.16 8.96
CA ASP A 62 5.04 6.36 9.59
C ASP A 62 5.90 7.54 9.17
N ILE A 63 5.24 8.61 8.72
CA ILE A 63 5.86 9.87 8.37
C ILE A 63 5.18 11.03 9.08
N ASN A 64 5.98 12.03 9.43
CA ASN A 64 5.48 13.30 9.92
C ASN A 64 5.29 14.27 8.76
N GLY A 65 4.08 14.74 8.55
CA GLY A 65 3.81 15.88 7.70
C GLY A 65 4.03 17.20 8.44
N SER A 66 3.66 18.29 7.78
CA SER A 66 3.72 19.65 8.35
C SER A 66 2.63 19.87 9.39
N ILE A 67 1.47 19.22 9.23
CA ILE A 67 0.27 19.44 10.04
C ILE A 67 -0.36 18.15 10.59
N GLY A 68 0.14 16.98 10.21
CA GLY A 68 -0.38 15.69 10.65
C GLY A 68 0.65 14.56 10.56
N CYS A 69 0.24 13.37 10.99
CA CYS A 69 1.02 12.14 10.88
C CYS A 69 0.32 11.17 9.91
N TYR A 70 1.10 10.51 9.07
CA TYR A 70 0.59 9.66 7.99
C TYR A 70 1.28 8.31 7.98
N GLU A 71 0.51 7.26 7.74
CA GLU A 71 1.00 5.93 7.39
C GLU A 71 1.07 5.80 5.87
N VAL A 72 2.23 5.44 5.33
CA VAL A 72 2.47 5.19 3.90
C VAL A 72 2.80 3.71 3.72
N PHE A 73 1.98 3.03 2.92
CA PHE A 73 2.17 1.65 2.52
C PHE A 73 2.69 1.61 1.09
N ILE A 74 3.88 1.05 0.84
CA ILE A 74 4.45 0.88 -0.50
C ILE A 74 4.48 -0.61 -0.84
N SER A 75 3.64 -1.04 -1.77
CA SER A 75 3.49 -2.45 -2.11
C SER A 75 4.76 -3.05 -2.74
N TRP A 76 5.05 -4.32 -2.45
CA TRP A 76 6.08 -5.11 -3.12
C TRP A 76 5.55 -5.94 -4.29
N VAL A 77 4.22 -5.93 -4.47
CA VAL A 77 3.48 -6.68 -5.47
C VAL A 77 3.37 -5.92 -6.79
N GLY A 78 3.44 -4.58 -6.73
CA GLY A 78 3.44 -3.69 -7.87
C GLY A 78 3.63 -2.23 -7.43
N ASN A 79 3.59 -1.31 -8.39
CA ASN A 79 3.85 0.12 -8.12
C ASN A 79 2.61 0.81 -7.56
N TYR A 80 2.14 0.36 -6.41
CA TYR A 80 0.95 0.85 -5.71
C TYR A 80 1.30 1.36 -4.32
N VAL A 81 0.66 2.47 -3.93
CA VAL A 81 0.82 3.08 -2.61
C VAL A 81 -0.54 3.35 -2.00
N ALA A 82 -0.66 3.18 -0.68
CA ALA A 82 -1.75 3.73 0.11
C ALA A 82 -1.19 4.72 1.13
N ILE A 83 -1.88 5.85 1.31
CA ILE A 83 -1.53 6.84 2.34
C ILE A 83 -2.74 7.02 3.24
N LEU A 84 -2.52 6.86 4.55
CA LEU A 84 -3.55 6.97 5.56
C LEU A 84 -3.19 8.08 6.54
N GLU A 85 -4.11 9.00 6.78
CA GLU A 85 -4.04 9.93 7.89
C GLU A 85 -4.64 9.24 9.12
N ASN A 86 -3.83 9.08 10.17
CA ASN A 86 -4.25 8.38 11.38
C ASN A 86 -5.03 9.31 12.31
N PHE A 87 -6.29 8.96 12.56
CA PHE A 87 -7.11 9.56 13.61
C PHE A 87 -7.31 8.52 14.71
N GLU A 88 -6.71 8.75 15.89
CA GLU A 88 -6.67 7.82 17.03
C GLU A 88 -8.03 7.22 17.45
N ARG A 89 -9.16 7.77 17.00
CA ARG A 89 -10.52 7.35 17.41
C ARG A 89 -11.55 7.19 16.30
N SER A 90 -11.25 7.58 15.05
CA SER A 90 -12.27 7.71 14.00
C SER A 90 -12.08 6.78 12.81
N GLY A 91 -11.01 5.99 12.79
CA GLY A 91 -10.57 5.26 11.61
C GLY A 91 -9.71 6.14 10.70
N SER A 92 -8.85 5.52 9.92
CA SER A 92 -7.87 6.22 9.10
C SER A 92 -8.52 6.77 7.83
N LYS A 93 -8.17 8.00 7.47
CA LYS A 93 -8.67 8.64 6.25
C LYS A 93 -7.68 8.38 5.13
N VAL A 94 -8.15 7.87 4.00
CA VAL A 94 -7.29 7.64 2.83
C VAL A 94 -7.00 8.97 2.14
N ILE A 95 -5.72 9.23 1.90
CA ILE A 95 -5.23 10.39 1.15
C ILE A 95 -4.73 9.91 -0.21
N ALA A 96 -5.42 10.32 -1.28
CA ALA A 96 -5.05 9.94 -2.66
C ALA A 96 -4.53 11.12 -3.49
N VAL A 97 -4.70 12.35 -3.01
CA VAL A 97 -4.34 13.59 -3.71
C VAL A 97 -3.77 14.61 -2.74
N ALA A 98 -3.00 15.55 -3.27
CA ALA A 98 -2.43 16.66 -2.52
C ALA A 98 -3.51 17.50 -1.81
N GLY A 99 -3.16 18.02 -0.63
CA GLY A 99 -4.02 18.84 0.22
C GLY A 99 -3.27 20.03 0.81
N ASP A 100 -3.56 20.38 2.05
CA ASP A 100 -2.97 21.55 2.71
C ASP A 100 -1.59 21.28 3.35
N ASP A 101 -1.21 20.01 3.54
CA ASP A 101 0.08 19.65 4.12
C ASP A 101 1.19 19.68 3.06
N HIS A 102 2.08 20.68 3.15
CA HIS A 102 3.15 20.86 2.17
C HIS A 102 4.18 19.72 2.14
N LEU A 103 4.54 19.16 3.30
CA LEU A 103 5.49 18.04 3.36
C LEU A 103 4.86 16.77 2.77
N LEU A 104 3.60 16.50 3.10
CA LEU A 104 2.88 15.39 2.49
C LEU A 104 2.76 15.56 0.98
N ASN A 105 2.51 16.77 0.50
CA ASN A 105 2.43 17.05 -0.94
C ASN A 105 3.75 16.75 -1.65
N GLN A 106 4.90 17.06 -1.06
CA GLN A 106 6.21 16.67 -1.61
C GLN A 106 6.37 15.15 -1.67
N VAL A 107 5.89 14.43 -0.66
CA VAL A 107 5.88 12.95 -0.65
C VAL A 107 4.97 12.40 -1.76
N ILE A 108 3.76 12.94 -1.93
CA ILE A 108 2.83 12.57 -3.00
C ILE A 108 3.45 12.82 -4.37
N GLU A 109 4.05 13.99 -4.60
CA GLU A 109 4.77 14.30 -5.83
C GLU A 109 5.92 13.33 -6.09
N LYS A 110 6.66 12.95 -5.05
CA LYS A 110 7.73 11.95 -5.16
C LYS A 110 7.19 10.58 -5.57
N ILE A 111 6.12 10.11 -4.95
CA ILE A 111 5.47 8.83 -5.28
C ILE A 111 5.01 8.81 -6.75
N VAL A 112 4.29 9.85 -7.18
CA VAL A 112 3.76 9.93 -8.55
C VAL A 112 4.89 10.06 -9.57
N SER A 113 5.92 10.86 -9.30
CA SER A 113 7.07 11.00 -10.20
C SER A 113 7.94 9.74 -10.31
N ALA A 114 7.92 8.88 -9.29
CA ALA A 114 8.52 7.55 -9.33
C ALA A 114 7.68 6.52 -10.12
N GLY A 115 6.51 6.91 -10.64
CA GLY A 115 5.62 6.05 -11.42
C GLY A 115 4.71 5.16 -10.58
N PHE A 116 4.54 5.44 -9.29
CA PHE A 116 3.62 4.73 -8.42
C PHE A 116 2.22 5.34 -8.47
N VAL A 117 1.21 4.48 -8.34
CA VAL A 117 -0.20 4.86 -8.26
C VAL A 117 -0.64 4.89 -6.81
N ILE A 118 -1.10 6.05 -6.33
CA ILE A 118 -1.71 6.18 -5.00
C ILE A 118 -3.18 5.75 -5.11
N LEU A 119 -3.57 4.74 -4.34
CA LEU A 119 -4.89 4.14 -4.40
C LEU A 119 -5.88 4.91 -3.52
N GLU A 120 -7.02 5.27 -4.11
CA GLU A 120 -8.15 5.86 -3.39
C GLU A 120 -8.94 4.82 -2.58
N LYS A 121 -9.69 5.28 -1.57
CA LYS A 121 -10.49 4.43 -0.68
C LYS A 121 -11.42 3.48 -1.44
N SER A 122 -12.09 3.97 -2.49
CA SER A 122 -12.99 3.17 -3.32
C SER A 122 -12.29 1.98 -3.97
N ILE A 123 -11.02 2.12 -4.37
CA ILE A 123 -10.24 1.02 -4.95
C ILE A 123 -9.73 0.09 -3.86
N LEU A 124 -9.17 0.63 -2.77
CA LEU A 124 -8.67 -0.18 -1.64
C LEU A 124 -9.74 -1.16 -1.09
N LEU A 125 -11.01 -0.73 -1.08
CA LEU A 125 -12.15 -1.51 -0.61
C LEU A 125 -12.79 -2.41 -1.68
N MET A 126 -12.36 -2.36 -2.94
CA MET A 126 -12.86 -3.31 -3.93
C MET A 126 -12.36 -4.72 -3.59
N ASN A 127 -13.26 -5.68 -3.71
CA ASN A 127 -12.88 -7.08 -3.60
C ASN A 127 -12.32 -7.56 -4.94
N MET A 128 -11.26 -8.36 -4.86
CA MET A 128 -10.77 -9.15 -5.97
C MET A 128 -10.97 -10.63 -5.67
N ASP A 129 -11.02 -11.42 -6.74
CA ASP A 129 -11.08 -12.87 -6.66
C ASP A 129 -9.71 -13.41 -6.26
N PHE A 130 -9.47 -13.50 -4.95
CA PHE A 130 -8.19 -13.85 -4.35
C PHE A 130 -8.40 -14.50 -2.99
N THR A 131 -7.81 -15.67 -2.79
CA THR A 131 -7.91 -16.44 -1.55
C THR A 131 -6.75 -16.07 -0.63
N LEU A 132 -7.03 -15.39 0.48
CA LEU A 132 -6.01 -15.09 1.49
C LEU A 132 -5.61 -16.35 2.26
N ILE A 133 -4.34 -16.44 2.68
CA ILE A 133 -3.89 -17.51 3.56
C ILE A 133 -4.72 -17.53 4.85
N ASN A 134 -5.14 -18.72 5.28
CA ASN A 134 -5.97 -18.93 6.47
C ASN A 134 -7.35 -18.22 6.44
N SER A 135 -7.87 -17.90 5.25
CA SER A 135 -9.23 -17.41 5.07
C SER A 135 -10.09 -18.45 4.33
N ASP A 136 -11.33 -18.61 4.78
CA ASP A 136 -12.37 -19.37 4.06
C ASP A 136 -13.04 -18.54 2.95
N ASP A 137 -12.67 -17.25 2.83
CA ASP A 137 -13.25 -16.34 1.84
C ASP A 137 -12.49 -16.41 0.50
N ASP A 138 -13.25 -16.56 -0.58
CA ASP A 138 -12.76 -16.55 -1.95
C ASP A 138 -12.49 -15.14 -2.52
N PHE A 139 -12.76 -14.11 -1.71
CA PHE A 139 -12.65 -12.72 -2.10
C PHE A 139 -11.92 -11.91 -1.03
N ALA A 140 -10.93 -11.14 -1.45
CA ALA A 140 -10.15 -10.29 -0.57
C ALA A 140 -10.25 -8.82 -0.99
N PRO A 141 -10.39 -7.88 -0.04
CA PRO A 141 -10.21 -6.46 -0.33
C PRO A 141 -8.81 -6.20 -0.88
N LEU A 142 -8.69 -5.30 -1.86
CA LEU A 142 -7.41 -4.99 -2.51
C LEU A 142 -6.34 -4.53 -1.52
N TYR A 143 -6.71 -3.77 -0.48
CA TYR A 143 -5.73 -3.36 0.53
C TYR A 143 -5.10 -4.56 1.24
N LYS A 144 -5.86 -5.65 1.44
CA LYS A 144 -5.34 -6.84 2.11
C LYS A 144 -4.34 -7.60 1.25
N VAL A 145 -4.62 -7.64 -0.05
CA VAL A 145 -3.76 -8.32 -1.01
C VAL A 145 -2.47 -7.53 -1.24
N LEU A 146 -2.52 -6.21 -1.21
CA LEU A 146 -1.39 -5.37 -1.61
C LEU A 146 -0.48 -4.91 -0.47
N PHE A 147 -0.99 -4.84 0.77
CA PHE A 147 -0.30 -4.13 1.85
C PHE A 147 -0.24 -4.89 3.17
N THR A 148 -1.33 -5.51 3.63
CA THR A 148 -1.39 -6.07 4.99
C THR A 148 -2.44 -7.15 5.14
N ASP A 149 -2.20 -8.17 5.96
CA ASP A 149 -3.22 -9.16 6.31
C ASP A 149 -4.20 -8.64 7.39
N HIS A 150 -3.85 -7.57 8.10
CA HIS A 150 -4.64 -6.97 9.17
C HIS A 150 -5.82 -6.13 8.65
N ASP A 151 -6.90 -6.06 9.43
CA ASP A 151 -8.04 -5.21 9.10
C ASP A 151 -7.71 -3.72 9.31
N LEU A 152 -7.76 -2.96 8.22
CA LEU A 152 -7.70 -1.50 8.26
C LEU A 152 -9.10 -0.91 8.46
N ARG A 153 -9.25 -0.03 9.45
CA ARG A 153 -10.51 0.69 9.70
C ARG A 153 -10.46 2.04 8.98
N PHE A 154 -11.21 2.16 7.89
CA PHE A 154 -11.31 3.43 7.15
C PHE A 154 -12.50 4.28 7.63
N SER A 155 -12.29 5.60 7.75
CA SER A 155 -13.36 6.60 7.97
C SER A 155 -14.02 7.03 6.67
#